data_AF-A0A2N5YJ56-F1
#
_entry.id   AF-A0A2N5YJ56-F1
#
_cell.length_a   1.000
_cell.length_b   1.000
_cell.length_c   1.000
_cell.angle_alpha   90.00
_cell.angle_beta   90.00
_cell.angle_gamma   90.00
#
_symmetry.space_group_name_H-M   'P 1'
#
loop_
_entity.id
_entity.type
_entity.pdbx_description
1 polymer ?
#
loop_
_entity_poly.entity_id
_entity_poly.type
_entity_poly.pdbx_seq_one_letter_code
_entity_poly.pdbx_strand_id
1 'polypeptide(L)'
;MIKIHSLQELKTALSKEKDLYLLLYKSGSDASNCAYKNIEEAEKEVSNIKVYVTDVANVRDIHTEYDIKSAPSLLEFEEGNLKNVVKGCNDKNYIINLFENKAFKASGSDKKPVKRVTVYTTPTCSWCTTLKNYLNSHNIKYREVNVATNQLMAEEMVRKSGQQGVPQTEINGQMIIGFNRERINQLLEINE
;
A
#
# COMPACT_ATOMS: atom_id res chain seq x y z
N MET A 1 -9.93 -8.30 14.12
CA MET A 1 -9.34 -7.36 15.07
C MET A 1 -9.48 -7.85 16.50
N ILE A 2 -8.40 -7.79 17.28
CA ILE A 2 -8.34 -8.28 18.67
C ILE A 2 -8.11 -7.08 19.60
N LYS A 3 -8.90 -6.94 20.67
CA LYS A 3 -8.74 -5.83 21.62
C LYS A 3 -7.59 -6.08 22.59
N ILE A 4 -6.83 -5.03 22.88
CA ILE A 4 -5.79 -4.98 23.91
C ILE A 4 -6.18 -3.93 24.94
N HIS A 5 -6.18 -4.35 26.22
CA HIS A 5 -6.63 -3.55 27.35
C HIS A 5 -5.50 -3.05 28.25
N SER A 6 -4.25 -3.45 28.00
CA SER A 6 -3.08 -2.99 28.76
C SER A 6 -1.77 -3.13 27.98
N LEU A 7 -0.73 -2.38 28.37
CA LEU A 7 0.62 -2.56 27.82
C LEU A 7 1.16 -3.99 28.05
N GLN A 8 0.80 -4.64 29.16
CA GLN A 8 1.25 -6.00 29.46
C GLN A 8 0.66 -7.02 28.47
N GLU A 9 -0.61 -6.87 28.10
CA GLU A 9 -1.24 -7.68 27.05
C GLU A 9 -0.55 -7.48 25.70
N LEU A 10 -0.22 -6.23 25.35
CA LEU A 10 0.53 -5.94 24.13
C LEU A 10 1.91 -6.63 24.13
N LYS A 11 2.68 -6.49 25.21
CA LYS A 11 4.00 -7.13 25.33
C LYS A 11 3.91 -8.66 25.23
N THR A 12 2.86 -9.24 25.79
CA THR A 12 2.58 -10.67 25.67
C THR A 12 2.26 -11.07 24.23
N ALA A 13 1.44 -10.28 23.52
CA ALA A 13 1.16 -10.53 22.10
C ALA A 13 2.41 -10.41 21.23
N LEU A 14 3.24 -9.39 21.46
CA LEU A 14 4.52 -9.19 20.77
C LEU A 14 5.53 -10.32 20.98
N SER A 15 5.47 -11.03 22.12
CA SER A 15 6.32 -12.21 22.37
C SER A 15 5.87 -13.48 21.65
N LYS A 16 4.60 -13.57 21.26
CA LYS A 16 3.99 -14.76 20.65
C LYS A 16 3.94 -14.67 19.13
N GLU A 17 3.70 -13.46 18.63
CA GLU A 17 3.55 -13.20 17.20
C GLU A 17 4.83 -12.58 16.67
N LYS A 18 5.40 -13.16 15.59
CA LYS A 18 6.55 -12.57 14.91
C LYS A 18 6.21 -11.21 14.32
N ASP A 19 5.00 -11.09 13.79
CA ASP A 19 4.49 -9.91 13.11
C ASP A 19 3.15 -9.50 13.73
N LEU A 20 3.05 -8.23 14.11
CA LEU A 20 1.85 -7.71 14.79
C LEU A 20 1.52 -6.31 14.30
N TYR A 21 0.24 -6.05 14.06
CA TYR A 21 -0.27 -4.70 13.81
C TYR A 21 -1.11 -4.23 14.98
N LEU A 22 -0.92 -2.99 15.42
CA LEU A 22 -1.70 -2.39 16.49
C LEU A 22 -2.30 -1.06 16.05
N LEU A 23 -3.62 -0.98 15.94
CA LEU A 23 -4.33 0.27 15.75
C LEU A 23 -4.61 0.93 17.11
N LEU A 24 -3.96 2.07 17.35
CA LEU A 24 -4.36 2.99 18.39
C LEU A 24 -5.46 3.88 17.85
N TYR A 25 -6.65 3.82 18.43
CA TYR A 25 -7.80 4.63 18.04
C TYR A 25 -8.38 5.37 19.26
N LYS A 26 -9.19 6.40 19.02
CA LYS A 26 -9.92 7.12 20.08
C LYS A 26 -11.41 7.00 19.81
N SER A 27 -12.16 6.41 20.74
CA SER A 27 -13.62 6.33 20.62
C SER A 27 -14.26 7.71 20.48
N GLY A 28 -15.24 7.82 19.57
CA GLY A 28 -15.93 9.09 19.28
C GLY A 28 -15.19 10.03 18.34
N SER A 29 -14.08 9.62 17.73
CA SER A 29 -13.38 10.39 16.68
C SER A 29 -13.74 9.86 15.28
N ASP A 30 -14.21 10.73 14.39
CA ASP A 30 -14.53 10.39 13.01
C ASP A 30 -13.33 9.82 12.26
N ALA A 31 -12.15 10.41 12.47
CA ALA A 31 -10.91 9.91 11.88
C ALA A 31 -10.60 8.48 12.36
N SER A 32 -10.83 8.21 13.66
CA SER A 32 -10.64 6.86 14.22
C SER A 32 -11.65 5.86 13.70
N ASN A 33 -12.93 6.26 13.56
CA ASN A 33 -13.96 5.40 12.98
C ASN A 33 -13.64 5.04 11.52
N CYS A 34 -13.18 6.01 10.74
CA CYS A 34 -12.74 5.84 9.36
C CYS A 34 -11.55 4.85 9.28
N ALA A 35 -10.51 5.05 10.10
CA ALA A 35 -9.35 4.16 10.12
C ALA A 35 -9.74 2.73 10.55
N TYR A 36 -10.54 2.61 11.60
CA TYR A 36 -11.02 1.33 12.12
C TYR A 36 -11.77 0.54 11.04
N LYS A 37 -12.71 1.18 10.33
CA LYS A 37 -13.48 0.54 9.26
C LYS A 37 -12.58 0.07 8.11
N ASN A 38 -11.70 0.94 7.61
CA ASN A 38 -10.84 0.60 6.47
C ASN A 38 -9.85 -0.52 6.80
N ILE A 39 -9.34 -0.54 8.04
CA ILE A 39 -8.45 -1.60 8.53
C ILE A 39 -9.20 -2.91 8.75
N GLU A 40 -10.44 -2.86 9.27
CA GLU A 40 -11.29 -4.05 9.43
C GLU A 40 -11.59 -4.70 8.08
N GLU A 41 -11.96 -3.90 7.08
CA GLU A 41 -12.23 -4.39 5.73
C GLU A 41 -10.97 -4.98 5.10
N ALA A 42 -9.82 -4.32 5.25
CA ALA A 42 -8.53 -4.83 4.74
C ALA A 42 -8.08 -6.13 5.43
N GLU A 43 -8.28 -6.27 6.74
CA GLU A 43 -7.98 -7.50 7.49
C GLU A 43 -8.81 -8.69 6.99
N LYS A 44 -10.05 -8.47 6.55
CA LYS A 44 -10.90 -9.52 5.98
C LYS A 44 -10.44 -9.95 4.58
N GLU A 45 -9.82 -9.05 3.82
CA GLU A 45 -9.36 -9.31 2.45
C GLU A 45 -7.98 -10.01 2.41
N VAL A 46 -7.12 -9.78 3.41
CA VAL A 46 -5.77 -10.37 3.47
C VAL A 46 -5.72 -11.49 4.51
N SER A 47 -5.50 -12.72 4.07
CA SER A 47 -5.36 -13.87 4.97
C SER A 47 -4.06 -13.81 5.80
N ASN A 48 -4.09 -14.38 7.00
CA ASN A 48 -2.93 -14.53 7.88
C ASN A 48 -2.33 -13.23 8.46
N ILE A 49 -3.13 -12.16 8.59
CA ILE A 49 -2.75 -10.95 9.31
C ILE A 49 -3.55 -10.88 10.61
N LYS A 50 -2.89 -10.61 11.74
CA LYS A 50 -3.54 -10.32 13.02
C LYS A 50 -3.44 -8.83 13.30
N VAL A 51 -4.59 -8.17 13.34
CA VAL A 51 -4.68 -6.76 13.74
C VAL A 51 -5.21 -6.67 15.16
N TYR A 52 -4.47 -5.99 16.01
CA TYR A 52 -4.86 -5.63 17.36
C TYR A 52 -5.34 -4.19 17.40
N VAL A 53 -6.20 -3.87 18.36
CA VAL A 53 -6.76 -2.53 18.52
C VAL A 53 -6.77 -2.13 19.99
N THR A 54 -6.52 -0.84 20.24
CA THR A 54 -6.59 -0.25 21.57
C THR A 54 -7.22 1.13 21.50
N ASP A 55 -8.19 1.36 22.40
CA ASP A 55 -8.75 2.69 22.62
C ASP A 55 -7.87 3.48 23.59
N VAL A 56 -7.24 4.56 23.09
CA VAL A 56 -6.37 5.43 23.89
C VAL A 56 -7.12 6.17 25.01
N ALA A 57 -8.46 6.25 24.94
CA ALA A 57 -9.25 6.79 26.03
C ALA A 57 -9.18 5.93 27.31
N ASN A 58 -9.08 4.61 27.11
CA ASN A 58 -9.09 3.61 28.18
C ASN A 58 -7.66 3.13 28.54
N VAL A 59 -6.76 3.05 27.56
CA VAL A 59 -5.39 2.54 27.73
C VAL A 59 -4.40 3.66 27.39
N ARG A 60 -3.73 4.20 28.42
CA ARG A 60 -2.95 5.44 28.30
C ARG A 60 -1.43 5.26 28.31
N ASP A 61 -0.95 4.06 28.54
CA ASP A 61 0.46 3.71 28.65
C ASP A 61 1.08 3.35 27.30
N ILE A 62 0.37 2.62 26.43
CA ILE A 62 0.90 2.14 25.15
C ILE A 62 1.35 3.27 24.23
N HIS A 63 0.57 4.34 24.07
CA HIS A 63 0.96 5.45 23.19
C HIS A 63 2.18 6.22 23.72
N THR A 64 2.40 6.23 25.03
CA THR A 64 3.57 6.85 25.66
C THR A 64 4.83 6.01 25.45
N GLU A 65 4.74 4.68 25.62
CA GLU A 65 5.85 3.74 25.41
C GLU A 65 6.48 3.88 24.00
N TYR A 66 5.65 4.12 22.98
CA TYR A 66 6.07 4.19 21.58
C TYR A 66 6.08 5.61 20.98
N ASP A 67 6.06 6.66 21.80
CA ASP A 67 6.04 8.09 21.40
C ASP A 67 4.97 8.45 20.34
N ILE A 68 3.76 7.89 20.47
CA ILE A 68 2.66 8.14 19.54
C ILE A 68 1.79 9.31 20.03
N LYS A 69 1.85 10.42 19.29
CA LYS A 69 1.20 11.70 19.66
C LYS A 69 -0.20 11.90 19.09
N SER A 70 -0.64 11.03 18.18
CA SER A 70 -1.89 11.18 17.45
C SER A 70 -2.64 9.86 17.31
N ALA A 71 -3.96 9.90 17.49
CA ALA A 71 -4.86 8.81 17.16
C ALA A 71 -5.85 9.26 16.07
N PRO A 72 -6.13 8.44 15.04
CA PRO A 72 -5.70 7.05 14.91
C PRO A 72 -4.25 6.90 14.39
N SER A 73 -3.56 5.87 14.86
CA SER A 73 -2.25 5.44 14.33
C SER A 73 -2.17 3.92 14.30
N LEU A 74 -1.82 3.36 13.16
CA LEU A 74 -1.54 1.94 12.97
C LEU A 74 -0.04 1.70 13.09
N LEU A 75 0.36 0.97 14.13
CA LEU A 75 1.73 0.60 14.42
C LEU A 75 2.01 -0.78 13.83
N GLU A 76 3.18 -0.91 13.21
CA GLU A 76 3.67 -2.16 12.65
C GLU A 76 4.85 -2.66 13.47
N PHE A 77 4.72 -3.86 14.02
CA PHE A 77 5.75 -4.55 14.77
C PHE A 77 6.29 -5.76 14.00
N GLU A 78 7.59 -5.98 14.09
CA GLU A 78 8.31 -7.14 13.55
C GLU A 78 9.36 -7.57 14.58
N GLU A 79 9.30 -8.84 14.98
CA GLU A 79 10.16 -9.44 16.00
C GLU A 79 10.15 -8.62 17.31
N GLY A 80 8.96 -8.17 17.72
CA GLY A 80 8.75 -7.33 18.90
C GLY A 80 9.16 -5.87 18.77
N ASN A 81 9.76 -5.47 17.64
CA ASN A 81 10.25 -4.11 17.42
C ASN A 81 9.28 -3.30 16.56
N LEU A 82 9.03 -2.04 16.93
CA LEU A 82 8.27 -1.11 16.10
C LEU A 82 9.08 -0.78 14.83
N LYS A 83 8.51 -1.06 13.65
CA LYS A 83 9.15 -0.81 12.35
C LYS A 83 8.56 0.39 11.63
N ASN A 84 7.26 0.60 11.75
CA ASN A 84 6.55 1.61 10.98
C ASN A 84 5.31 2.12 11.73
N VAL A 85 4.90 3.35 11.41
CA VAL A 85 3.71 4.00 11.97
C VAL A 85 2.95 4.69 10.85
N VAL A 86 1.74 4.21 10.58
CA VAL A 86 0.80 4.80 9.62
C VAL A 86 -0.21 5.66 10.39
N LYS A 87 -0.19 6.97 10.14
CA LYS A 87 -1.03 7.94 10.87
C LYS A 87 -2.31 8.24 10.10
N GLY A 88 -3.38 8.51 10.84
CA GLY A 88 -4.64 9.00 10.28
C GLY A 88 -5.50 7.93 9.61
N CYS A 89 -6.62 8.37 9.02
CA CYS A 89 -7.43 7.50 8.18
C CYS A 89 -6.81 7.42 6.78
N ASN A 90 -6.44 6.21 6.37
CA ASN A 90 -5.95 5.92 5.03
C ASN A 90 -6.99 5.09 4.29
N ASP A 91 -6.98 5.13 2.96
CA ASP A 91 -7.93 4.37 2.17
C ASP A 91 -7.72 2.86 2.32
N LYS A 92 -8.79 2.09 2.11
CA LYS A 92 -8.78 0.64 2.24
C LYS A 92 -7.68 -0.02 1.38
N ASN A 93 -7.50 0.43 0.13
CA ASN A 93 -6.52 -0.18 -0.77
C ASN A 93 -5.09 0.08 -0.31
N TYR A 94 -4.82 1.25 0.27
CA TYR A 94 -3.53 1.53 0.89
C TYR A 94 -3.23 0.55 2.03
N ILE A 95 -4.21 0.27 2.91
CA ILE A 95 -4.05 -0.71 4.00
C ILE A 95 -3.90 -2.13 3.46
N ILE A 96 -4.68 -2.52 2.44
CA ILE A 96 -4.53 -3.82 1.78
C ILE A 96 -3.10 -3.98 1.26
N ASN A 97 -2.58 -2.99 0.51
CA ASN A 97 -1.22 -3.05 0.00
C ASN A 97 -0.17 -3.14 1.13
N LEU A 98 -0.39 -2.45 2.25
CA LEU A 98 0.48 -2.55 3.43
C LEU A 98 0.51 -3.97 3.99
N PHE A 99 -0.67 -4.58 4.17
CA PHE A 99 -0.82 -5.93 4.69
C PHE A 99 -0.27 -6.98 3.73
N GLU A 100 -0.62 -6.89 2.46
CA GLU A 100 -0.13 -7.75 1.40
C GLU A 100 1.40 -7.77 1.35
N ASN A 101 2.06 -6.59 1.33
CA ASN A 101 3.52 -6.50 1.33
C ASN A 101 4.19 -7.29 2.48
N LYS A 102 3.52 -7.42 3.62
CA LYS A 102 4.01 -8.18 4.77
C LYS A 102 3.61 -9.65 4.73
N ALA A 103 2.37 -9.97 4.35
CA ALA A 103 1.93 -11.34 4.13
C ALA A 103 2.79 -12.06 3.07
N PHE A 104 3.24 -11.32 2.06
CA PHE A 104 4.21 -11.79 1.05
C PHE A 104 5.59 -12.09 1.66
N LYS A 105 6.08 -11.29 2.61
CA LYS A 105 7.36 -11.57 3.31
C LYS A 105 7.26 -12.78 4.26
N ALA A 106 6.13 -12.96 4.94
CA ALA A 106 5.94 -14.00 5.94
C ALA A 106 5.63 -15.39 5.34
N SER A 107 5.05 -15.45 4.13
CA SER A 107 4.58 -16.72 3.54
C SER A 107 5.58 -17.44 2.64
N GLY A 108 6.77 -16.88 2.39
CA GLY A 108 7.78 -17.53 1.53
C GLY A 108 7.22 -17.99 0.18
N SER A 109 6.19 -17.31 -0.33
CA SER A 109 5.45 -17.70 -1.53
C SER A 109 5.62 -16.61 -2.59
N ASP A 110 6.09 -17.03 -3.77
CA ASP A 110 6.43 -16.21 -4.94
C ASP A 110 5.20 -15.50 -5.57
N LYS A 111 4.54 -14.62 -4.84
CA LYS A 111 3.73 -13.56 -5.45
C LYS A 111 4.33 -12.21 -5.08
N LYS A 112 4.93 -11.62 -6.10
CA LYS A 112 5.73 -10.41 -6.06
C LYS A 112 4.90 -9.23 -5.55
N PRO A 113 5.51 -8.28 -4.83
CA PRO A 113 4.83 -7.08 -4.35
C PRO A 113 4.08 -6.41 -5.51
N VAL A 114 2.83 -6.01 -5.28
CA VAL A 114 1.99 -5.36 -6.30
C VAL A 114 2.68 -4.07 -6.72
N LYS A 115 3.23 -4.06 -7.93
CA LYS A 115 4.00 -2.93 -8.45
C LYS A 115 3.03 -1.83 -8.86
N ARG A 116 3.31 -0.60 -8.45
CA ARG A 116 2.50 0.56 -8.85
C ARG A 116 2.82 0.88 -10.30
N VAL A 117 1.87 0.60 -11.19
CA VAL A 117 1.98 0.89 -12.63
C VAL A 117 1.06 2.05 -12.99
N THR A 118 1.61 3.11 -13.58
CA THR A 118 0.84 4.16 -14.26
C THR A 118 1.17 4.13 -15.74
N VAL A 119 0.16 4.17 -16.60
CA VAL A 119 0.33 4.23 -18.06
C VAL A 119 -0.20 5.57 -18.55
N TYR A 120 0.67 6.37 -19.16
CA TYR A 120 0.32 7.63 -19.79
C TYR A 120 -0.04 7.39 -21.26
N THR A 121 -1.24 7.79 -21.66
CA THR A 121 -1.84 7.48 -22.97
C THR A 121 -2.47 8.70 -23.61
N THR A 122 -2.81 8.57 -24.89
CA THR A 122 -3.76 9.43 -25.59
C THR A 122 -4.78 8.57 -26.35
N PRO A 123 -5.99 9.08 -26.67
CA PRO A 123 -7.06 8.27 -27.25
C PRO A 123 -6.74 7.63 -28.60
N THR A 124 -5.88 8.26 -29.41
CA THR A 124 -5.58 7.84 -30.80
C THR A 124 -4.27 7.06 -30.92
N CYS A 125 -3.58 6.81 -29.81
CA CYS A 125 -2.27 6.16 -29.79
C CYS A 125 -2.39 4.63 -29.89
N SER A 126 -2.10 4.07 -31.07
CA SER A 126 -2.13 2.62 -31.31
C SER A 126 -1.16 1.86 -30.40
N TRP A 127 0.05 2.38 -30.19
CA TRP A 127 1.05 1.79 -29.29
C TRP A 127 0.62 1.77 -27.82
N CYS A 128 -0.20 2.74 -27.40
CA CYS A 128 -0.76 2.77 -26.06
C CYS A 128 -1.76 1.61 -25.87
N THR A 129 -2.56 1.31 -26.89
CA THR A 129 -3.43 0.12 -26.90
C THR A 129 -2.61 -1.17 -26.82
N THR A 130 -1.54 -1.29 -27.60
CA THR A 130 -0.64 -2.46 -27.55
C THR A 130 -0.07 -2.68 -26.15
N LEU A 131 0.47 -1.63 -25.53
CA LEU A 131 0.99 -1.68 -24.17
C LEU A 131 -0.08 -2.10 -23.15
N LYS A 132 -1.28 -1.51 -23.22
CA LYS A 132 -2.38 -1.86 -22.32
C LYS A 132 -2.82 -3.30 -22.48
N ASN A 133 -2.92 -3.79 -23.72
CA ASN A 133 -3.25 -5.18 -23.99
C ASN A 133 -2.20 -6.14 -23.45
N TYR A 134 -0.92 -5.79 -23.57
CA TYR A 134 0.19 -6.55 -23.00
C TYR A 134 0.09 -6.64 -21.47
N LEU A 135 -0.12 -5.52 -20.79
CA LEU A 135 -0.31 -5.51 -19.34
C LEU A 135 -1.54 -6.33 -18.91
N ASN A 136 -2.64 -6.20 -19.65
CA ASN A 136 -3.88 -6.95 -19.41
C ASN A 136 -3.69 -8.47 -19.60
N SER A 137 -2.96 -8.92 -20.63
CA SER A 137 -2.71 -10.36 -20.86
C SER A 137 -1.88 -11.00 -19.76
N HIS A 138 -1.08 -10.20 -19.05
CA HIS A 138 -0.31 -10.63 -17.88
C HIS A 138 -1.02 -10.35 -16.53
N ASN A 139 -2.30 -9.98 -16.55
CA ASN A 139 -3.09 -9.64 -15.35
C ASN A 139 -2.47 -8.53 -14.48
N ILE A 140 -1.74 -7.60 -15.11
CA ILE A 140 -1.12 -6.47 -14.41
C ILE A 140 -2.14 -5.33 -14.28
N LYS A 141 -2.46 -4.96 -13.05
CA LYS A 141 -3.29 -3.77 -12.77
C LYS A 141 -2.46 -2.50 -12.97
N TYR A 142 -3.05 -1.48 -13.58
CA TYR A 142 -2.43 -0.18 -13.77
C TYR A 142 -3.44 0.96 -13.70
N ARG A 143 -2.95 2.16 -13.41
CA ARG A 143 -3.69 3.41 -13.54
C ARG A 143 -3.45 3.98 -14.93
N GLU A 144 -4.50 4.11 -15.73
CA GLU A 144 -4.42 4.83 -17.01
C GLU A 144 -4.55 6.35 -16.78
N VAL A 145 -3.71 7.13 -17.46
CA VAL A 145 -3.73 8.59 -17.44
C VAL A 145 -3.75 9.11 -18.87
N ASN A 146 -4.89 9.64 -19.28
CA ASN A 146 -4.99 10.33 -20.55
C ASN A 146 -4.37 11.73 -20.44
N VAL A 147 -3.18 11.91 -21.00
CA VAL A 147 -2.45 13.19 -20.94
C VAL A 147 -3.02 14.23 -21.91
N ALA A 148 -3.81 13.83 -22.91
CA ALA A 148 -4.48 14.78 -23.82
C ALA A 148 -5.57 15.59 -23.11
N THR A 149 -6.14 15.06 -22.03
CA THR A 149 -7.20 15.71 -21.23
C THR A 149 -6.71 16.20 -19.87
N ASN A 150 -5.45 15.94 -19.52
CA ASN A 150 -4.89 16.28 -18.21
C ASN A 150 -3.49 16.88 -18.35
N GLN A 151 -3.46 18.20 -18.53
CA GLN A 151 -2.24 18.98 -18.76
C GLN A 151 -1.22 18.86 -17.61
N LEU A 152 -1.69 18.86 -16.36
CA LEU A 152 -0.81 18.72 -15.18
C LEU A 152 -0.08 17.36 -15.19
N MET A 153 -0.78 16.29 -15.57
CA MET A 153 -0.16 14.98 -15.70
C MET A 153 0.77 14.89 -16.92
N ALA A 154 0.49 15.62 -18.00
CA ALA A 154 1.38 15.72 -19.16
C ALA A 154 2.70 16.38 -18.77
N GLU A 155 2.64 17.48 -18.01
CA GLU A 155 3.82 18.18 -17.48
C GLU A 155 4.60 17.32 -16.49
N GLU A 156 3.91 16.61 -15.59
CA GLU A 156 4.55 15.69 -14.65
C GLU A 156 5.25 14.54 -15.39
N MET A 157 4.61 13.96 -16.41
CA MET A 157 5.18 12.93 -17.26
C MET A 157 6.48 13.42 -17.92
N VAL A 158 6.44 14.59 -18.57
CA VAL A 158 7.61 15.20 -19.22
C VAL A 158 8.70 15.50 -18.21
N ARG A 159 8.36 16.02 -17.03
CA ARG A 159 9.33 16.30 -15.96
C ARG A 159 10.03 15.03 -15.47
N LYS A 160 9.31 13.90 -15.39
CA LYS A 160 9.86 12.62 -14.93
C LYS A 160 10.70 11.92 -15.99
N SER A 161 10.28 11.94 -17.26
CA SER A 161 10.94 11.17 -18.34
C SER A 161 11.85 11.99 -19.25
N GLY A 162 11.73 13.31 -19.23
CA GLY A 162 12.33 14.22 -20.20
C GLY A 162 11.68 14.16 -21.60
N GLN A 163 10.55 13.46 -21.76
CA GLN A 163 9.94 13.18 -23.06
C GLN A 163 8.44 13.49 -23.06
N GLN A 164 7.95 14.02 -24.19
CA GLN A 164 6.53 14.39 -24.36
C GLN A 164 5.68 13.29 -25.01
N GLY A 165 6.30 12.38 -25.78
CA GLY A 165 5.58 11.37 -26.55
C GLY A 165 5.00 10.25 -25.67
N VAL A 166 3.83 9.73 -26.05
CA VAL A 166 3.22 8.52 -25.47
C VAL A 166 3.43 7.31 -26.40
N PRO A 167 3.34 6.06 -25.91
CA PRO A 167 3.08 5.66 -24.52
C PRO A 167 4.27 5.88 -23.60
N GLN A 168 4.01 6.14 -22.32
CA GLN A 168 5.01 6.05 -21.26
C GLN A 168 4.44 5.28 -20.08
N THR A 169 5.28 4.52 -19.39
CA THR A 169 4.89 3.74 -18.22
C THR A 169 5.77 4.11 -17.04
N GLU A 170 5.16 4.41 -15.90
CA GLU A 170 5.85 4.57 -14.63
C GLU A 170 5.62 3.32 -13.78
N ILE A 171 6.70 2.61 -13.43
CA ILE A 171 6.65 1.40 -12.60
C ILE A 171 7.50 1.65 -11.35
N ASN A 172 6.86 1.73 -10.18
CA ASN A 172 7.54 2.03 -8.90
C ASN A 172 8.46 3.27 -8.98
N GLY A 173 8.02 4.32 -9.70
CA GLY A 173 8.76 5.57 -9.87
C GLY A 173 9.79 5.56 -11.01
N GLN A 174 9.98 4.43 -11.70
CA GLN A 174 10.86 4.35 -12.86
C GLN A 174 10.08 4.57 -14.16
N MET A 175 10.52 5.53 -14.96
CA MET A 175 9.91 5.83 -16.26
C MET A 175 10.44 4.91 -17.35
N ILE A 176 9.53 4.42 -18.18
CA ILE A 176 9.77 3.66 -19.41
C ILE A 176 9.13 4.44 -20.55
N ILE A 177 9.93 4.77 -21.56
CA ILE A 177 9.47 5.50 -22.74
C ILE A 177 9.11 4.49 -23.84
N GLY A 178 7.94 4.65 -24.45
CA GLY A 178 7.43 3.76 -25.48
C GLY A 178 7.01 2.39 -24.96
N PHE A 179 6.82 1.44 -25.89
CA PHE A 179 6.56 0.03 -25.58
C PHE A 179 7.87 -0.76 -25.55
N ASN A 180 8.63 -0.62 -24.46
CA ASN A 180 9.85 -1.40 -24.25
C ASN A 180 9.52 -2.67 -23.46
N ARG A 181 9.22 -3.77 -24.18
CA ARG A 181 8.83 -5.06 -23.59
C ARG A 181 9.88 -5.61 -22.64
N GLU A 182 11.16 -5.60 -23.01
CA GLU A 182 12.23 -6.12 -22.15
C GLU A 182 12.30 -5.37 -20.81
N ARG A 183 12.24 -4.04 -20.84
CA ARG A 183 12.29 -3.23 -19.63
C ARG A 183 11.04 -3.39 -18.78
N ILE A 184 9.87 -3.49 -19.42
CA ILE A 184 8.59 -3.77 -18.75
C ILE A 184 8.66 -5.14 -18.08
N ASN A 185 9.19 -6.15 -18.77
CA ASN A 185 9.31 -7.51 -18.25
C ASN A 185 10.28 -7.58 -17.08
N GLN A 186 11.41 -6.89 -17.17
CA GLN A 186 12.35 -6.80 -16.06
C GLN A 186 11.71 -6.12 -14.85
N LEU A 187 11.01 -5.00 -15.06
CA LEU A 187 10.44 -4.22 -13.97
C LEU A 187 9.18 -4.83 -13.39
N LEU A 188 8.40 -5.59 -14.17
CA LEU A 188 7.23 -6.33 -13.70
C LEU A 188 7.55 -7.78 -13.35
N GLU A 189 8.76 -8.22 -13.67
CA GLU A 189 9.26 -9.59 -13.59
C GLU A 189 8.30 -10.60 -14.25
N ILE A 190 7.90 -10.27 -15.48
CA ILE A 190 7.21 -11.16 -16.42
C ILE A 190 8.27 -12.07 -17.03
N ASN A 191 8.09 -13.38 -16.88
CA ASN A 191 8.97 -14.38 -17.47
C ASN A 191 8.36 -14.83 -18.81
N GLU A 192 9.15 -14.74 -19.88
CA GLU A 192 8.82 -15.22 -21.23
C GLU A 192 9.89 -16.20 -21.72
#